data_AF-A0A6M0JYR9-F1
#
_entry.id   AF-A0A6M0JYR9-F1
#
_cell.length_a   1.000
_cell.length_b   1.000
_cell.length_c   1.000
_cell.angle_alpha   90.00
_cell.angle_beta   90.00
_cell.angle_gamma   90.00
#
_symmetry.space_group_name_H-M   'P 1'
#
loop_
_entity.id
_entity.type
_entity.pdbx_description
1 polymer ?
#
loop_
_entity_poly.entity_id
_entity_poly.type
_entity_poly.pdbx_seq_one_letter_code
_entity_poly.pdbx_strand_id
1 'polypeptide(L)'
;MTDMSSELGNRLRAARKGLNLSQAALAKLAGISQPYYGQIEVGDREPSPEVLRKLAKAADTTVAWLLDGVSEHGVDCAADQRMAVLNDPLVAAGLRALAEDEPMCGVLEISNAEWGVLKSIQMTFQPDKEGYLLLLHAFRHVERLASVGRLAKPRKQRD
;
A
#
# COMPACT_ATOMS: atom_id res chain seq x y z
N MET A 1 -12.90 24.09 -20.20
CA MET A 1 -13.03 22.72 -20.72
C MET A 1 -11.89 21.95 -20.10
N THR A 2 -12.17 21.13 -19.09
CA THR A 2 -11.16 20.53 -18.21
C THR A 2 -10.60 19.29 -18.89
N ASP A 3 -9.30 19.27 -19.19
CA ASP A 3 -8.66 18.08 -19.77
C ASP A 3 -8.58 16.97 -18.71
N MET A 4 -9.16 15.81 -19.02
CA MET A 4 -9.15 14.61 -18.16
C MET A 4 -7.73 14.20 -17.76
N SER A 5 -6.76 14.41 -18.66
CA SER A 5 -5.33 14.15 -18.43
C SER A 5 -4.71 15.09 -17.40
N SER A 6 -5.17 16.34 -17.34
CA SER A 6 -4.72 17.31 -16.34
C SER A 6 -5.20 16.94 -14.94
N GLU A 7 -6.45 16.49 -14.82
CA GLU A 7 -7.04 16.07 -13.54
C GLU A 7 -6.36 14.81 -12.99
N LEU A 8 -6.08 13.82 -13.85
CA LEU A 8 -5.27 12.65 -13.50
C LEU A 8 -3.89 13.05 -12.96
N GLY A 9 -3.19 13.97 -13.65
CA GLY A 9 -1.88 14.45 -13.24
C GLY A 9 -1.90 15.16 -11.88
N ASN A 10 -2.94 15.96 -11.62
CA ASN A 10 -3.14 16.62 -10.34
C ASN A 10 -3.37 15.63 -9.20
N ARG A 11 -4.18 14.59 -9.43
CA ARG A 11 -4.42 13.52 -8.44
C ARG A 11 -3.16 12.70 -8.16
N LEU A 12 -2.39 12.35 -9.19
CA LEU A 12 -1.08 11.70 -9.01
C LEU A 12 -0.12 12.57 -8.18
N ARG A 13 -0.08 13.87 -8.45
CA ARG A 13 0.73 14.81 -7.66
C ARG A 13 0.28 14.85 -6.20
N ALA A 14 -1.03 14.87 -5.95
CA ALA A 14 -1.59 14.88 -4.60
C ALA A 14 -1.23 13.60 -3.83
N ALA A 15 -1.50 12.42 -4.40
CA ALA A 15 -1.17 11.13 -3.80
C ALA A 15 0.34 11.01 -3.51
N ARG A 16 1.19 11.38 -4.48
CA ARG A 16 2.64 11.39 -4.32
C ARG A 16 3.10 12.28 -3.14
N LYS A 17 2.52 13.48 -3.02
CA LYS A 17 2.85 14.40 -1.93
C LYS A 17 2.34 13.90 -0.58
N GLY A 18 1.18 13.23 -0.54
CA GLY A 18 0.68 12.55 0.67
C GLY A 18 1.65 11.50 1.21
N LEU A 19 2.32 10.77 0.30
CA LEU A 19 3.37 9.80 0.63
C LEU A 19 4.77 10.42 0.82
N ASN A 20 4.89 11.75 0.74
CA ASN A 20 6.16 12.49 0.80
C ASN A 20 7.22 12.01 -0.21
N LEU A 21 6.78 11.59 -1.41
CA LEU A 21 7.65 11.06 -2.45
C LEU A 21 8.06 12.13 -3.46
N SER A 22 9.27 12.01 -4.01
CA SER A 22 9.69 12.76 -5.20
C SER A 22 9.14 12.11 -6.48
N GLN A 23 9.10 12.86 -7.59
CA GLN A 23 8.69 12.30 -8.89
C GLN A 23 9.56 11.10 -9.29
N ALA A 24 10.87 11.18 -9.05
CA ALA A 24 11.81 10.09 -9.32
C ALA A 24 11.55 8.86 -8.42
N ALA A 25 11.18 9.07 -7.16
CA ALA A 25 10.86 7.97 -6.25
C ALA A 25 9.59 7.24 -6.69
N LEU A 26 8.52 7.96 -7.01
CA LEU A 26 7.27 7.35 -7.46
C LEU A 26 7.43 6.63 -8.81
N ALA A 27 8.13 7.25 -9.78
CA ALA A 27 8.43 6.63 -11.06
C ALA A 27 9.20 5.32 -10.90
N LYS A 28 10.20 5.30 -10.00
CA LYS A 28 10.97 4.09 -9.67
C LYS A 28 10.08 3.00 -9.06
N LEU A 29 9.18 3.35 -8.14
CA LEU A 29 8.23 2.38 -7.55
C LEU A 29 7.26 1.81 -8.60
N ALA A 30 6.80 2.64 -9.53
CA ALA A 30 5.93 2.23 -10.63
C ALA A 30 6.67 1.47 -11.75
N GLY A 31 8.00 1.41 -11.72
CA GLY A 31 8.81 0.76 -12.76
C GLY A 31 8.78 1.49 -14.11
N ILE A 32 8.65 2.82 -14.10
CA ILE A 32 8.67 3.67 -15.30
C ILE A 32 9.77 4.74 -15.20
N SER A 33 10.09 5.39 -16.33
CA SER A 33 11.07 6.46 -16.33
C SER A 33 10.52 7.75 -15.70
N GLN A 34 11.36 8.47 -14.94
CA GLN A 34 10.96 9.76 -14.36
C GLN A 34 10.48 10.78 -15.41
N PRO A 35 11.12 10.94 -16.58
CA PRO A 35 10.62 11.88 -17.59
C PRO A 35 9.20 11.53 -18.06
N TYR A 36 8.92 10.23 -18.25
CA TYR A 36 7.59 9.78 -18.66
C TYR A 36 6.54 10.02 -17.56
N TYR A 37 6.88 9.76 -16.30
CA TYR A 37 6.02 10.15 -15.17
C TYR A 37 5.75 11.66 -15.14
N GLY A 38 6.78 12.49 -15.37
CA GLY A 38 6.65 13.95 -15.40
C GLY A 38 5.66 14.43 -16.46
N GLN A 39 5.68 13.83 -17.65
CA GLN A 39 4.71 14.11 -18.72
C GLN A 39 3.28 13.77 -18.30
N ILE A 40 3.09 12.64 -17.61
CA ILE A 40 1.78 12.24 -17.07
C ILE A 40 1.31 13.21 -15.97
N GLU A 41 2.19 13.59 -15.03
CA GLU A 41 1.82 14.46 -13.90
C GLU A 41 1.42 15.88 -14.33
N VAL A 42 1.92 16.36 -15.48
CA VAL A 42 1.54 17.66 -16.06
C VAL A 42 0.34 17.54 -17.02
N GLY A 43 -0.09 16.31 -17.33
CA GLY A 43 -1.19 16.06 -18.26
C GLY A 43 -0.81 16.11 -19.74
N ASP A 44 0.49 16.15 -20.05
CA ASP A 44 1.04 16.15 -21.41
C ASP A 44 0.91 14.78 -22.10
N ARG A 45 0.79 13.72 -21.31
CA ARG A 45 0.71 12.36 -21.83
C ARG A 45 -0.26 11.46 -21.07
N GLU A 46 -1.08 10.75 -21.82
CA GLU A 46 -1.95 9.71 -21.27
C GLU A 46 -1.17 8.41 -21.02
N PRO A 47 -1.23 7.85 -19.81
CA PRO A 47 -0.65 6.55 -19.51
C PRO A 47 -1.48 5.42 -20.12
N SER A 48 -0.84 4.31 -20.48
CA SER A 48 -1.57 3.08 -20.82
C SER A 48 -2.29 2.52 -19.59
N PRO A 49 -3.31 1.66 -19.75
CA PRO A 49 -3.99 1.02 -18.63
C PRO A 49 -3.05 0.24 -17.70
N GLU A 50 -1.97 -0.34 -18.25
CA GLU A 50 -0.96 -1.04 -17.45
C GLU A 50 -0.11 -0.07 -16.62
N VAL A 51 0.32 1.04 -17.21
CA VAL A 51 1.08 2.09 -16.52
C VAL A 51 0.22 2.72 -15.44
N LEU A 52 -1.06 2.97 -15.72
CA LEU A 52 -2.00 3.53 -14.75
C LEU A 52 -2.19 2.61 -13.53
N ARG A 53 -2.29 1.29 -13.73
CA ARG A 53 -2.31 0.32 -12.62
C ARG A 53 -1.01 0.33 -11.80
N LYS A 54 0.15 0.40 -12.46
CA LYS A 54 1.46 0.49 -11.79
C LYS A 54 1.57 1.77 -10.96
N LEU A 55 1.08 2.89 -11.49
CA LEU A 55 1.07 4.18 -10.80
C LEU A 55 0.11 4.18 -9.61
N ALA A 56 -1.10 3.65 -9.76
CA ALA A 56 -2.06 3.51 -8.67
C ALA A 56 -1.44 2.73 -7.50
N LYS A 57 -0.84 1.56 -7.79
CA LYS A 57 -0.15 0.74 -6.79
C LYS A 57 1.03 1.47 -6.14
N ALA A 58 1.85 2.16 -6.94
CA ALA A 58 3.02 2.88 -6.42
C ALA A 58 2.64 4.10 -5.57
N ALA A 59 1.48 4.71 -5.85
CA ALA A 59 0.94 5.86 -5.15
C ALA A 59 -0.06 5.48 -4.04
N ASP A 60 -0.13 4.19 -3.69
CA ASP A 60 -1.00 3.65 -2.63
C ASP A 60 -2.48 4.07 -2.79
N THR A 61 -2.98 3.96 -4.04
CA THR A 61 -4.34 4.37 -4.42
C THR A 61 -4.92 3.44 -5.48
N THR A 62 -6.12 3.75 -5.96
CA THR A 62 -6.84 2.97 -6.96
C THR A 62 -6.85 3.65 -8.33
N VAL A 63 -7.00 2.85 -9.39
CA VAL A 63 -7.18 3.38 -10.75
C VAL A 63 -8.46 4.20 -10.85
N ALA A 64 -9.53 3.77 -10.17
CA ALA A 64 -10.81 4.48 -10.14
C ALA A 64 -10.63 5.90 -9.56
N TRP A 65 -10.00 6.01 -8.39
CA TRP A 65 -9.73 7.31 -7.77
C TRP A 65 -8.87 8.21 -8.66
N LEU A 66 -7.84 7.65 -9.31
CA LEU A 66 -7.00 8.41 -10.24
C LEU A 66 -7.79 8.95 -11.45
N LEU A 67 -8.91 8.33 -11.83
CA LEU A 67 -9.72 8.72 -12.98
C LEU A 67 -10.91 9.63 -12.61
N ASP A 68 -11.56 9.40 -11.47
CA ASP A 68 -12.79 10.11 -11.08
C ASP A 68 -12.61 11.06 -9.88
N GLY A 69 -11.66 10.82 -8.99
CA GLY A 69 -11.39 11.63 -7.80
C GLY A 69 -12.46 11.56 -6.71
N VAL A 70 -13.53 10.79 -6.91
CA VAL A 70 -14.70 10.68 -6.02
C VAL A 70 -14.74 9.35 -5.28
N SER A 71 -14.06 8.33 -5.80
CA SER A 71 -13.90 7.05 -5.10
C SER A 71 -13.08 7.26 -3.81
N GLU A 72 -13.61 6.91 -2.63
CA GLU A 72 -12.93 7.20 -1.36
C GLU A 72 -11.46 6.70 -1.33
N HIS A 73 -10.59 7.50 -0.70
CA HIS A 73 -9.23 7.08 -0.38
C HIS A 73 -9.30 5.90 0.59
N GLY A 74 -9.09 4.70 0.07
CA GLY A 74 -9.02 3.50 0.87
C GLY A 74 -8.47 2.36 0.03
N VAL A 75 -7.16 2.14 0.15
CA VAL A 75 -6.50 0.83 0.16
C VAL A 75 -6.96 -0.19 -0.89
N ASP A 76 -6.11 -0.41 -1.89
CA ASP A 76 -5.99 -1.66 -2.65
C ASP A 76 -7.27 -2.30 -3.23
N CYS A 77 -7.40 -2.19 -4.55
CA CYS A 77 -8.17 -3.13 -5.36
C CYS A 77 -7.50 -4.52 -5.49
N ALA A 78 -6.58 -4.87 -4.58
CA ALA A 78 -6.13 -6.23 -4.39
C ALA A 78 -7.00 -6.84 -3.28
N ALA A 79 -8.24 -7.24 -3.63
CA ALA A 79 -9.23 -7.91 -2.79
C ALA A 79 -9.01 -7.69 -1.29
N ASP A 80 -9.75 -6.75 -0.68
CA ASP A 80 -9.77 -6.50 0.78
C ASP A 80 -9.29 -7.74 1.53
N GLN A 81 -8.06 -7.67 2.04
CA GLN A 81 -7.35 -8.87 2.46
C GLN A 81 -8.00 -9.46 3.70
N ARG A 82 -8.72 -8.65 4.48
CA ARG A 82 -9.60 -9.10 5.56
C ARG A 82 -10.77 -9.90 4.97
N MET A 83 -11.44 -9.39 3.95
CA MET A 83 -12.48 -10.15 3.24
C MET A 83 -11.93 -11.41 2.56
N ALA A 84 -10.70 -11.38 2.06
CA ALA A 84 -10.02 -12.54 1.50
C ALA A 84 -9.62 -13.58 2.56
N VAL A 85 -9.47 -13.19 3.83
CA VAL A 85 -9.37 -14.09 4.98
C VAL A 85 -10.75 -14.65 5.31
N LEU A 86 -11.78 -13.80 5.42
CA LEU A 86 -13.14 -14.20 5.77
C LEU A 86 -13.81 -15.11 4.73
N ASN A 87 -13.44 -15.01 3.45
CA ASN A 87 -13.99 -15.84 2.37
C ASN A 87 -13.19 -17.11 2.09
N ASP A 88 -12.00 -17.27 2.67
CA ASP A 88 -11.14 -18.43 2.42
C ASP A 88 -11.52 -19.58 3.37
N PRO A 89 -12.05 -20.71 2.87
CA PRO A 89 -12.45 -21.83 3.72
C PRO A 89 -11.26 -22.56 4.33
N LEU A 90 -10.03 -22.37 3.81
CA LEU A 90 -8.82 -23.06 4.26
C LEU A 90 -7.93 -22.22 5.16
N VAL A 91 -8.34 -20.97 5.46
CA VAL A 91 -7.55 -20.10 6.34
C VAL A 91 -7.51 -20.64 7.77
N ALA A 92 -6.41 -20.37 8.47
CA ALA A 92 -6.26 -20.77 9.86
C ALA A 92 -7.37 -20.18 10.76
N ALA A 93 -7.90 -21.01 11.67
CA ALA A 93 -9.02 -20.64 12.53
C ALA A 93 -8.73 -19.40 13.39
N GLY A 94 -7.53 -19.27 13.96
CA GLY A 94 -7.14 -18.08 14.74
C GLY A 94 -7.10 -16.80 13.91
N LEU A 95 -6.64 -16.87 12.65
CA LEU A 95 -6.61 -15.72 11.75
C LEU A 95 -8.02 -15.30 11.34
N ARG A 96 -8.91 -16.28 11.11
CA ARG A 96 -10.33 -16.00 10.87
C ARG A 96 -10.99 -15.34 12.09
N ALA A 97 -10.75 -15.88 13.28
CA ALA A 97 -11.29 -15.35 14.52
C ALA A 97 -10.81 -13.92 14.80
N LEU A 98 -9.58 -13.57 14.40
CA LEU A 98 -9.09 -12.20 14.44
C LEU A 98 -9.84 -11.31 13.42
N ALA A 99 -10.02 -11.79 12.19
CA ALA A 99 -10.73 -11.04 11.15
C ALA A 99 -12.22 -10.82 11.46
N GLU A 100 -12.88 -11.74 12.16
CA GLU A 100 -14.28 -11.63 12.58
C GLU A 100 -14.49 -10.67 13.76
N ASP A 101 -13.45 -10.38 14.55
CA ASP A 101 -13.52 -9.44 15.67
C ASP A 101 -13.46 -7.99 15.16
N GLU A 102 -14.60 -7.48 14.72
CA GLU A 102 -14.80 -6.09 14.27
C GLU A 102 -14.27 -5.04 15.27
N PRO A 103 -14.61 -5.09 16.58
CA PRO A 103 -14.07 -4.15 17.56
C PRO A 103 -12.55 -4.13 17.59
N MET A 104 -11.91 -5.30 17.61
CA MET A 104 -10.45 -5.42 17.64
C MET A 104 -9.82 -4.90 16.34
N CYS A 105 -10.40 -5.22 15.19
CA CYS A 105 -9.95 -4.72 13.90
C CYS A 105 -10.01 -3.19 13.83
N GLY A 106 -11.08 -2.59 14.35
CA GLY A 106 -11.25 -1.14 14.41
C GLY A 106 -10.21 -0.46 15.32
N VAL A 107 -9.89 -1.06 16.47
CA VAL A 107 -8.88 -0.51 17.40
C VAL A 107 -7.47 -0.66 16.86
N LEU A 108 -7.15 -1.79 16.21
CA LEU A 108 -5.80 -2.09 15.75
C LEU A 108 -5.47 -1.44 14.40
N GLU A 109 -6.47 -0.97 13.67
CA GLU A 109 -6.34 -0.39 12.32
C GLU A 109 -5.46 -1.28 11.42
N ILE A 110 -5.79 -2.58 11.35
CA ILE A 110 -4.99 -3.56 10.60
C ILE A 110 -5.09 -3.26 9.10
N SER A 111 -3.96 -2.95 8.48
CA SER A 111 -3.88 -2.61 7.06
C SER A 111 -4.03 -3.84 6.16
N ASN A 112 -4.40 -3.63 4.88
CA ASN A 112 -4.45 -4.71 3.89
C ASN A 112 -3.11 -5.45 3.72
N ALA A 113 -1.99 -4.73 3.77
CA ALA A 113 -0.66 -5.33 3.70
C ALA A 113 -0.42 -6.29 4.87
N GLU A 114 -0.82 -5.91 6.09
CA GLU A 114 -0.69 -6.75 7.28
C GLU A 114 -1.55 -8.01 7.19
N TRP A 115 -2.79 -7.90 6.71
CA TRP A 115 -3.64 -9.07 6.45
C TRP A 115 -3.01 -10.02 5.43
N GLY A 116 -2.45 -9.48 4.35
CA GLY A 116 -1.73 -10.26 3.35
C GLY A 116 -0.52 -10.99 3.94
N VAL A 117 0.24 -10.31 4.80
CA VAL A 117 1.38 -10.91 5.53
C VAL A 117 0.89 -12.03 6.43
N LEU A 118 -0.06 -11.77 7.33
CA LEU A 118 -0.57 -12.77 8.27
C LEU A 118 -1.12 -14.02 7.56
N LYS A 119 -1.82 -13.83 6.43
CA LYS A 119 -2.32 -14.93 5.59
C LYS A 119 -1.19 -15.76 4.95
N SER A 120 -0.07 -15.14 4.60
CA SER A 120 1.05 -15.81 3.91
C SER A 120 1.94 -16.66 4.83
N ILE A 121 1.82 -16.50 6.15
CA ILE A 121 2.69 -17.19 7.10
C ILE A 121 2.30 -18.67 7.18
N GLN A 122 3.21 -19.55 6.75
CA GLN A 122 3.07 -20.99 6.94
C GLN A 122 3.61 -21.39 8.31
N MET A 123 2.76 -22.02 9.12
CA MET A 123 3.13 -22.50 10.45
C MET A 123 2.87 -24.00 10.57
N THR A 124 3.71 -24.68 11.34
CA THR A 124 3.58 -26.12 11.65
C THR A 124 2.57 -26.38 12.76
N PHE A 125 2.16 -25.34 13.50
CA PHE A 125 1.08 -25.35 14.48
C PHE A 125 -0.01 -24.38 14.05
N GLN A 126 -1.23 -24.54 14.56
CA GLN A 126 -2.35 -23.63 14.28
C GLN A 126 -2.47 -22.62 15.43
N PRO A 127 -2.04 -21.36 15.23
CA PRO A 127 -2.19 -20.34 16.26
C PRO A 127 -3.68 -20.03 16.46
N ASP A 128 -4.04 -19.72 17.70
CA ASP A 128 -5.30 -19.09 18.02
C ASP A 128 -5.26 -17.59 17.71
N LYS A 129 -6.35 -16.88 18.00
CA LYS A 129 -6.46 -15.45 17.77
C LYS A 129 -5.34 -14.64 18.45
N GLU A 130 -5.03 -14.97 19.70
CA GLU A 130 -3.96 -14.32 20.47
C GLU A 130 -2.58 -14.53 19.82
N GLY A 131 -2.33 -15.73 19.28
CA GLY A 131 -1.14 -16.01 18.50
C GLY A 131 -1.00 -15.07 17.28
N TYR A 132 -2.07 -14.86 16.53
CA TYR A 132 -2.05 -13.93 15.39
C TYR A 132 -1.88 -12.46 15.81
N LEU A 133 -2.43 -12.06 16.95
CA LEU A 133 -2.19 -10.74 17.52
C LEU A 133 -0.71 -10.53 17.87
N LEU A 134 -0.05 -11.52 18.48
CA LEU A 134 1.37 -11.44 18.79
C LEU A 134 2.23 -11.32 17.52
N LEU A 135 1.86 -12.04 16.46
CA LEU A 135 2.55 -11.96 15.17
C LEU A 135 2.41 -10.58 14.52
N LEU A 136 1.21 -10.00 14.55
CA LEU A 136 0.99 -8.64 14.07
C LEU A 136 1.87 -7.63 14.81
N HIS A 137 1.94 -7.74 16.14
CA HIS A 137 2.79 -6.86 16.96
C HIS A 137 4.27 -7.06 16.63
N ALA A 138 4.73 -8.30 16.50
CA ALA A 138 6.11 -8.62 16.14
C ALA A 138 6.47 -8.04 14.76
N PHE A 139 5.59 -8.20 13.77
CA PHE A 139 5.75 -7.64 12.44
C PHE A 139 5.88 -6.11 12.48
N ARG A 140 4.91 -5.42 13.08
CA ARG A 140 4.93 -3.95 13.26
C ARG A 140 6.20 -3.46 13.94
N HIS A 141 6.68 -4.20 14.95
CA HIS A 141 7.91 -3.86 15.66
C HIS A 141 9.14 -3.96 14.74
N VAL A 142 9.25 -5.04 13.96
CA VAL A 142 10.35 -5.23 13.00
C VAL A 142 10.34 -4.13 11.93
N GLU A 143 9.17 -3.77 11.39
CA GLU A 143 9.06 -2.69 10.41
C GLU A 143 9.49 -1.33 10.96
N ARG A 144 9.14 -1.04 12.22
CA ARG A 144 9.58 0.17 12.91
C ARG A 144 11.09 0.21 13.05
N LEU A 145 11.72 -0.89 13.48
CA LEU A 145 13.18 -1.00 13.59
C LEU A 145 13.87 -0.82 12.23
N ALA A 146 13.36 -1.47 11.18
CA ALA A 146 13.89 -1.34 9.83
C ALA A 146 13.78 0.10 9.28
N SER A 147 12.74 0.83 9.69
CA SER A 147 12.54 2.23 9.31
C SER A 147 13.49 3.18 10.04
N VAL A 148 13.82 2.90 11.31
CA VAL A 148 14.82 3.66 12.09
C VAL A 148 16.24 3.43 11.56
N GLY A 149 16.60 2.18 11.20
CA GLY A 149 17.93 1.85 10.67
C GLY A 149 18.27 2.51 9.33
N ARG A 150 17.27 2.85 8.51
CA ARG A 150 17.47 3.55 7.21
C ARG A 150 17.88 5.02 7.34
N LEU A 151 17.70 5.65 8.50
CA LEU A 151 18.10 7.05 8.76
C LEU A 151 19.56 7.19 9.22
N ALA A 152 20.23 6.10 9.58
CA ALA A 152 21.64 6.10 10.01
C ALA A 152 22.58 5.80 8.83
N LYS A 153 22.70 6.69 7.85
CA LYS A 153 23.87 6.67 6.94
C LYS A 153 25.04 7.38 7.63
N PRO A 154 26.23 6.78 7.71
CA PRO A 154 27.40 7.45 8.30
C PRO A 154 27.79 8.65 7.43
N ARG A 155 27.95 9.82 8.07
CA ARG A 155 28.63 10.98 7.47
C ARG A 155 30.04 10.53 7.09
N LYS A 156 30.35 10.52 5.78
CA LYS A 156 31.74 10.42 5.33
C LYS A 156 32.51 11.62 5.91
N GLN A 157 33.37 11.37 6.89
CA GLN A 157 34.47 12.27 7.20
C GLN A 157 35.28 12.43 5.91
N ARG A 158 35.47 13.68 5.47
CA ARG A 158 36.46 14.01 4.44
C ARG A 158 37.78 14.23 5.18
N ASP A 159 38.78 13.42 4.83
CA ASP A 159 40.19 13.75 5.05
C ASP A 159 40.62 14.89 4.11
#